data_AF-A0AAX6SC77-F1
#
_entry.id   AF-A0AAX6SC77-F1
#
_cell.length_a   1.000
_cell.length_b   1.000
_cell.length_c   1.000
_cell.angle_alpha   90.00
_cell.angle_beta   90.00
_cell.angle_gamma   90.00
#
_symmetry.space_group_name_H-M   'P 1'
#
loop_
_entity.id
_entity.type
_entity.pdbx_description
1 polymer ?
#
loop_
_entity_poly.entity_id
_entity_poly.type
_entity_poly.pdbx_seq_one_letter_code
_entity_poly.pdbx_strand_id
1 'polypeptide(L)'
;MRKPQAGAGSGRRKQAASQEGREQHSRRSRQAKPLAPDGLAGQQEEEVSQAPISPYHLFRDTAEIIAFRGSLLSWYDREKRDLPWRRRAEDEVDLNRRAYAVWVSEVMLQQTQVATVINYYTRWMQKWPTLQDLASASLEEVNQLWAGLGYYSRGRRLQEGAQKVVEELGGHMPCTAETLQKLLPGVGRYTAGAIASIAFGQAAGVVDGNVVRVLCRVRAVGADPSSTLVSQQLWSLAQQLVDPARPGDFNQAAMELGATVCTPQHPLCSSCPVQSLCRAHQRVMREQLSASQSPPGIPDVEECAPNTGRCQLCLPHTESWNHTLGVTNFPRKPSRRPPREESSATCILEQPRAPGGARVLLVQRPSSGLLAGLWEFPTVSLEPSGQHPSKALLQELQNWAGPLPATYLQHLGEVVHTFSHIKLTYQVYGLVLEGQTSVTAAPPGARWLTREEFHTAAVSTAMKKVFRVYEAHQPGTCRGFKRSQVSTPSTRKKPSRGQQVLDNYFQPVSSTAQ
;
A
#
# COMPACT_ATOMS: atom_id res chain seq x y z
N MET A 1 -57.53 2.59 2.95
CA MET A 1 -58.56 1.64 2.45
C MET A 1 -58.83 1.92 0.98
N ARG A 2 -59.19 0.89 0.19
CA ARG A 2 -59.87 0.89 -1.13
C ARG A 2 -59.37 1.83 -2.28
N LYS A 3 -58.81 1.18 -3.33
CA LYS A 3 -58.93 1.48 -4.78
C LYS A 3 -60.43 1.44 -5.22
N PRO A 4 -60.92 1.86 -6.45
CA PRO A 4 -60.27 1.60 -7.76
C PRO A 4 -60.61 2.46 -9.03
N GLN A 5 -59.89 2.15 -10.13
CA GLN A 5 -60.27 1.96 -11.55
C GLN A 5 -61.20 2.90 -12.39
N ALA A 6 -60.61 3.39 -13.51
CA ALA A 6 -60.96 3.11 -14.94
C ALA A 6 -62.15 3.76 -15.71
N GLY A 7 -61.90 3.98 -17.01
CA GLY A 7 -62.87 4.29 -18.09
C GLY A 7 -62.66 5.67 -18.77
N ALA A 8 -62.91 5.90 -20.08
CA ALA A 8 -63.17 5.00 -21.22
C ALA A 8 -63.18 5.77 -22.59
N GLY A 9 -62.80 5.10 -23.70
CA GLY A 9 -63.24 5.38 -25.09
C GLY A 9 -62.75 6.66 -25.80
N SER A 10 -62.80 6.81 -27.13
CA SER A 10 -63.14 5.91 -28.27
C SER A 10 -62.40 6.41 -29.54
N GLY A 11 -62.20 5.62 -30.61
CA GLY A 11 -63.10 5.62 -31.77
C GLY A 11 -62.33 5.45 -33.10
N ARG A 12 -62.95 4.86 -34.13
CA ARG A 12 -62.29 4.36 -35.36
C ARG A 12 -62.19 5.39 -36.51
N ARG A 13 -61.16 5.26 -37.38
CA ARG A 13 -61.29 5.36 -38.86
C ARG A 13 -60.17 4.59 -39.59
N LYS A 14 -60.44 4.16 -40.84
CA LYS A 14 -59.56 3.31 -41.70
C LYS A 14 -59.14 4.06 -42.98
N GLN A 15 -57.93 3.80 -43.47
CA GLN A 15 -57.47 3.59 -44.87
C GLN A 15 -55.92 3.43 -44.81
N ALA A 16 -55.29 2.33 -45.25
CA ALA A 16 -55.00 1.89 -46.63
C ALA A 16 -54.04 2.86 -47.36
N ALA A 17 -52.89 2.46 -47.94
CA ALA A 17 -52.19 1.15 -48.05
C ALA A 17 -50.64 1.41 -48.19
N SER A 18 -49.71 0.54 -48.61
CA SER A 18 -49.66 -0.86 -49.12
C SER A 18 -48.19 -1.36 -49.21
N GLN A 19 -47.94 -2.66 -48.95
CA GLN A 19 -46.84 -3.51 -49.52
C GLN A 19 -45.36 -3.19 -49.13
N GLU A 20 -44.41 -4.12 -48.97
CA GLU A 20 -44.27 -5.60 -49.15
C GLU A 20 -43.61 -6.19 -47.86
N GLY A 21 -43.64 -7.47 -47.45
CA GLY A 21 -43.79 -8.77 -48.13
C GLY A 21 -42.40 -9.46 -48.26
N ARG A 22 -42.13 -10.71 -47.84
CA ARG A 22 -42.93 -11.79 -47.20
C ARG A 22 -41.98 -12.89 -46.66
N GLU A 23 -42.34 -13.61 -45.60
CA GLU A 23 -41.64 -14.84 -45.15
C GLU A 23 -41.92 -16.04 -46.08
N GLN A 24 -41.08 -17.10 -46.04
CA GLN A 24 -41.61 -18.49 -46.12
C GLN A 24 -40.66 -19.62 -45.63
N HIS A 25 -41.27 -20.63 -45.03
CA HIS A 25 -40.69 -21.93 -44.62
C HIS A 25 -40.35 -22.85 -45.81
N SER A 26 -39.39 -23.77 -45.61
CA SER A 26 -39.55 -25.17 -46.06
C SER A 26 -38.66 -26.16 -45.26
N ARG A 27 -38.93 -27.48 -45.38
CA ARG A 27 -38.19 -28.57 -44.71
C ARG A 27 -38.02 -29.79 -45.64
N ARG A 28 -36.80 -30.35 -45.66
CA ARG A 28 -36.39 -31.76 -45.98
C ARG A 28 -36.40 -32.32 -47.42
N SER A 29 -35.21 -32.77 -47.86
CA SER A 29 -34.90 -34.11 -48.45
C SER A 29 -33.36 -34.30 -48.44
N ARG A 30 -32.74 -35.17 -47.64
CA ARG A 30 -32.40 -36.62 -47.84
C ARG A 30 -31.52 -36.96 -49.07
N GLN A 31 -30.23 -37.24 -48.84
CA GLN A 31 -29.46 -38.37 -49.41
C GLN A 31 -28.21 -38.69 -48.55
N ALA A 32 -27.36 -39.65 -48.93
CA ALA A 32 -26.89 -40.72 -48.03
C ALA A 32 -25.42 -40.71 -47.51
N LYS A 33 -25.11 -41.75 -46.70
CA LYS A 33 -23.97 -42.03 -45.80
C LYS A 33 -22.69 -42.51 -46.54
N PRO A 34 -21.51 -42.56 -45.88
CA PRO A 34 -21.05 -43.83 -45.26
C PRO A 34 -20.48 -43.70 -43.82
N LEU A 35 -20.03 -44.81 -43.23
CA LEU A 35 -19.79 -45.01 -41.79
C LEU A 35 -18.33 -44.82 -41.31
N ALA A 36 -18.21 -44.72 -39.97
CA ALA A 36 -17.07 -44.64 -39.06
C ALA A 36 -15.83 -45.53 -39.35
N PRO A 37 -14.73 -45.31 -38.59
CA PRO A 37 -14.59 -46.08 -37.35
C PRO A 37 -14.35 -45.24 -36.08
N ASP A 38 -14.54 -45.90 -34.93
CA ASP A 38 -14.38 -45.34 -33.59
C ASP A 38 -12.94 -44.93 -33.25
N GLY A 39 -12.82 -43.88 -32.43
CA GLY A 39 -11.57 -43.43 -31.83
C GLY A 39 -11.84 -42.75 -30.50
N LEU A 40 -11.62 -43.47 -29.39
CA LEU A 40 -11.69 -42.96 -28.03
C LEU A 40 -10.56 -41.95 -27.77
N ALA A 41 -10.76 -40.70 -28.19
CA ALA A 41 -9.96 -39.57 -27.75
C ALA A 41 -10.50 -39.08 -26.40
N GLY A 42 -10.12 -39.76 -25.32
CA GLY A 42 -10.32 -39.25 -23.97
C GLY A 42 -9.67 -37.88 -23.86
N GLN A 43 -10.41 -36.89 -23.37
CA GLN A 43 -9.85 -35.60 -23.00
C GLN A 43 -8.93 -35.83 -21.80
N GLN A 44 -7.65 -36.08 -22.07
CA GLN A 44 -6.61 -35.95 -21.07
C GLN A 44 -6.58 -34.47 -20.68
N GLU A 45 -7.15 -34.17 -19.52
CA GLU A 45 -6.78 -32.98 -18.79
C GLU A 45 -5.25 -33.01 -18.66
N GLU A 46 -4.57 -31.95 -19.11
CA GLU A 46 -3.14 -31.81 -18.87
C GLU A 46 -2.93 -31.61 -17.36
N GLU A 47 -2.79 -32.70 -16.63
CA GLU A 47 -2.22 -32.69 -15.28
C GLU A 47 -0.83 -32.07 -15.39
N VAL A 48 -0.75 -30.78 -15.06
CA VAL A 48 0.51 -30.08 -14.85
C VAL A 48 1.24 -30.85 -13.75
N SER A 49 2.23 -31.64 -14.15
CA SER A 49 3.05 -32.46 -13.25
C SER A 49 3.84 -31.56 -12.31
N GLN A 50 3.20 -31.17 -11.21
CA GLN A 50 3.81 -30.30 -10.20
C GLN A 50 4.93 -31.08 -9.52
N ALA A 51 6.17 -30.68 -9.77
CA ALA A 51 7.32 -31.26 -9.09
C ALA A 51 7.12 -31.17 -7.56
N PRO A 52 7.32 -32.28 -6.82
CA PRO A 52 6.77 -32.44 -5.48
C PRO A 52 7.33 -31.42 -4.48
N ILE A 53 6.43 -30.84 -3.69
CA ILE A 53 6.79 -29.99 -2.55
C ILE A 53 7.32 -30.87 -1.44
N SER A 54 8.51 -30.55 -0.94
CA SER A 54 9.15 -31.36 0.10
C SER A 54 8.41 -31.31 1.44
N PRO A 55 8.28 -32.44 2.15
CA PRO A 55 7.92 -32.52 3.57
C PRO A 55 8.58 -31.43 4.44
N TYR A 56 9.84 -31.12 4.14
CA TYR A 56 10.71 -30.24 4.90
C TYR A 56 10.22 -28.78 4.97
N HIS A 57 9.36 -28.33 4.06
CA HIS A 57 8.86 -26.96 4.06
C HIS A 57 7.50 -26.77 4.75
N LEU A 58 6.94 -27.85 5.31
CA LEU A 58 5.57 -27.86 5.86
C LEU A 58 5.57 -28.02 7.39
N PHE A 59 4.42 -27.77 8.01
CA PHE A 59 4.12 -28.30 9.34
C PHE A 59 3.31 -29.57 9.15
N ARG A 60 3.77 -30.68 9.74
CA ARG A 60 3.16 -32.01 9.58
C ARG A 60 2.56 -32.53 10.88
N ASP A 61 3.24 -32.26 11.99
CA ASP A 61 2.79 -32.64 13.31
C ASP A 61 1.89 -31.55 13.90
N THR A 62 0.77 -31.96 14.50
CA THR A 62 -0.11 -31.07 15.24
C THR A 62 0.56 -30.58 16.53
N ALA A 63 1.43 -31.38 17.16
CA ALA A 63 2.20 -30.95 18.32
C ALA A 63 3.19 -29.82 17.95
N GLU A 64 3.81 -29.87 16.76
CA GLU A 64 4.66 -28.78 16.26
C GLU A 64 3.87 -27.47 16.10
N ILE A 65 2.64 -27.54 15.57
CA ILE A 65 1.76 -26.38 15.39
C ILE A 65 1.31 -25.81 16.74
N ILE A 66 0.93 -26.66 17.70
CA ILE A 66 0.53 -26.24 19.05
C ILE A 66 1.71 -25.58 19.78
N ALA A 67 2.91 -26.17 19.71
CA ALA A 67 4.12 -25.61 20.28
C ALA A 67 4.47 -24.24 19.65
N PHE A 68 4.34 -24.12 18.32
CA PHE A 68 4.57 -22.85 17.63
C PHE A 68 3.60 -21.75 18.10
N ARG A 69 2.29 -22.06 18.16
CA ARG A 69 1.24 -21.15 18.65
C ARG A 69 1.50 -20.70 20.09
N GLY A 70 1.72 -21.65 20.99
CA GLY A 70 1.95 -21.38 22.42
C GLY A 70 3.17 -20.50 22.66
N SER A 71 4.31 -20.84 22.04
CA SER A 71 5.54 -20.05 22.17
C SER A 71 5.40 -18.63 21.59
N LEU A 72 4.74 -18.49 20.43
CA LEU A 72 4.56 -17.19 19.78
C LEU A 72 3.60 -16.28 20.57
N LEU A 73 2.48 -16.80 21.05
CA LEU A 73 1.49 -16.04 21.82
C LEU A 73 2.02 -15.64 23.20
N SER A 74 2.65 -16.56 23.94
CA SER A 74 3.27 -16.28 25.24
C SER A 74 4.35 -15.20 25.17
N TRP A 75 5.15 -15.20 24.09
CA TRP A 75 6.09 -14.11 23.82
C TRP A 75 5.37 -12.79 23.51
N TYR A 76 4.34 -12.82 22.67
CA TYR A 76 3.60 -11.62 22.29
C TYR A 76 2.89 -10.95 23.48
N ASP A 77 2.28 -11.74 24.37
CA ASP A 77 1.61 -11.22 25.58
C ASP A 77 2.56 -10.46 26.52
N ARG A 78 3.86 -10.79 26.48
CA ARG A 78 4.91 -10.14 27.26
C ARG A 78 5.61 -8.97 26.55
N GLU A 79 5.80 -9.08 25.23
CA GLU A 79 6.70 -8.22 24.45
C GLU A 79 5.99 -7.33 23.41
N LYS A 80 4.65 -7.42 23.28
CA LYS A 80 3.90 -6.59 22.32
C LYS A 80 4.10 -5.10 22.61
N ARG A 81 4.50 -4.34 21.59
CA ARG A 81 4.57 -2.87 21.70
C ARG A 81 3.18 -2.30 21.92
N ASP A 82 3.08 -1.36 22.86
CA ASP A 82 1.91 -0.49 22.97
C ASP A 82 1.77 0.37 21.70
N LEU A 83 0.62 0.28 21.04
CA LEU A 83 0.30 0.99 19.81
C LEU A 83 -1.16 1.47 19.90
N PRO A 84 -1.49 2.72 19.49
CA PRO A 84 -2.82 3.29 19.68
C PRO A 84 -3.97 2.47 19.08
N TRP A 85 -3.72 1.80 17.95
CA TRP A 85 -4.68 0.92 17.28
C TRP A 85 -4.84 -0.44 17.96
N ARG A 86 -3.82 -0.94 18.69
CA ARG A 86 -3.94 -2.15 19.51
C ARG A 86 -4.81 -1.89 20.72
N ARG A 87 -4.48 -0.86 21.51
CA ARG A 87 -5.32 -0.40 22.63
C ARG A 87 -6.76 -0.18 22.19
N ARG A 88 -7.00 0.62 21.15
CA ARG A 88 -8.37 0.83 20.64
C ARG A 88 -9.04 -0.47 20.17
N ALA A 89 -8.32 -1.43 19.57
CA ALA A 89 -8.94 -2.70 19.16
C ALA A 89 -9.27 -3.62 20.35
N GLU A 90 -8.48 -3.57 21.42
CA GLU A 90 -8.69 -4.32 22.67
C GLU A 90 -9.79 -3.67 23.54
N ASP A 91 -9.80 -2.34 23.66
CA ASP A 91 -10.72 -1.55 24.50
C ASP A 91 -12.13 -1.35 23.88
N GLU A 92 -12.23 -1.24 22.56
CA GLU A 92 -13.51 -0.92 21.87
C GLU A 92 -14.45 -2.12 21.86
N VAL A 93 -15.66 -1.94 22.38
CA VAL A 93 -16.68 -3.00 22.53
C VAL A 93 -17.53 -3.13 21.27
N ASP A 94 -17.77 -2.04 20.55
CA ASP A 94 -18.54 -2.04 19.31
C ASP A 94 -17.71 -2.66 18.16
N LEU A 95 -18.15 -3.81 17.65
CA LEU A 95 -17.44 -4.54 16.60
C LEU A 95 -17.28 -3.74 15.29
N ASN A 96 -18.21 -2.84 14.95
CA ASN A 96 -18.07 -1.99 13.76
C ASN A 96 -17.01 -0.90 13.99
N ARG A 97 -16.99 -0.28 15.18
CA ARG A 97 -15.96 0.70 15.56
C ARG A 97 -14.58 0.04 15.67
N ARG A 98 -14.51 -1.16 16.24
CA ARG A 98 -13.29 -1.98 16.31
C ARG A 98 -12.77 -2.33 14.91
N ALA A 99 -13.64 -2.85 14.04
CA ALA A 99 -13.29 -3.18 12.66
C ALA A 99 -12.85 -1.94 11.85
N TYR A 100 -13.51 -0.80 12.03
CA TYR A 100 -13.10 0.48 11.46
C TYR A 100 -11.72 0.92 11.98
N ALA A 101 -11.51 0.88 13.30
CA ALA A 101 -10.25 1.26 13.94
C ALA A 101 -9.06 0.41 13.45
N VAL A 102 -9.27 -0.90 13.26
CA VAL A 102 -8.27 -1.82 12.66
C VAL A 102 -8.08 -1.53 11.18
N TRP A 103 -9.15 -1.32 10.42
CA TRP A 103 -9.08 -1.04 8.98
C TRP A 103 -8.28 0.23 8.69
N VAL A 104 -8.50 1.31 9.45
CA VAL A 104 -7.73 2.56 9.35
C VAL A 104 -6.24 2.31 9.59
N SER A 105 -5.86 1.59 10.65
CA SER A 105 -4.44 1.31 10.94
C SER A 105 -3.80 0.45 9.85
N GLU A 106 -4.47 -0.61 9.40
CA GLU A 106 -3.94 -1.49 8.36
C GLU A 106 -3.75 -0.76 7.02
N VAL A 107 -4.68 0.12 6.64
CA VAL A 107 -4.53 0.93 5.43
C VAL A 107 -3.41 1.95 5.58
N MET A 108 -3.22 2.57 6.76
CA MET A 108 -2.09 3.47 7.01
C MET A 108 -0.73 2.74 7.04
N LEU A 109 -0.63 1.56 7.63
CA LEU A 109 0.61 0.78 7.77
C LEU A 109 1.15 0.21 6.45
N GLN A 110 0.31 0.09 5.41
CA GLN A 110 0.77 -0.31 4.07
C GLN A 110 1.95 0.55 3.59
N GLN A 111 3.12 -0.08 3.45
CA GLN A 111 4.37 0.57 3.01
C GLN A 111 4.78 1.81 3.83
N THR A 112 4.29 1.96 5.06
CA THR A 112 4.54 3.13 5.92
C THR A 112 5.03 2.66 7.30
N GLN A 113 6.03 3.34 7.85
CA GLN A 113 6.65 2.92 9.12
C GLN A 113 5.73 3.19 10.33
N VAL A 114 5.68 2.24 11.28
CA VAL A 114 4.87 2.31 12.51
C VAL A 114 5.02 3.66 13.23
N ALA A 115 6.26 4.10 13.45
CA ALA A 115 6.57 5.36 14.12
C ALA A 115 5.96 6.60 13.43
N THR A 116 5.84 6.57 12.09
CA THR A 116 5.14 7.62 11.34
C THR A 116 3.65 7.54 11.57
N VAL A 117 3.06 6.34 11.49
CA VAL A 117 1.59 6.13 11.52
C VAL A 117 0.95 6.57 12.84
N ILE A 118 1.62 6.41 14.00
CA ILE A 118 1.11 6.79 15.33
C ILE A 118 0.46 8.18 15.34
N ASN A 119 1.16 9.20 14.80
CA ASN A 119 0.69 10.59 14.80
C ASN A 119 -0.41 10.88 13.77
N TYR A 120 -0.57 10.05 12.74
CA TYR A 120 -1.65 10.19 11.76
C TYR A 120 -2.90 9.46 12.24
N TYR A 121 -2.74 8.22 12.70
CA TYR A 121 -3.82 7.42 13.27
C TYR A 121 -4.52 8.15 14.41
N THR A 122 -3.77 8.70 15.36
CA THR A 122 -4.33 9.39 16.52
C THR A 122 -5.19 10.60 16.09
N ARG A 123 -4.69 11.45 15.19
CA ARG A 123 -5.45 12.61 14.67
C ARG A 123 -6.64 12.20 13.82
N TRP A 124 -6.51 11.12 13.05
CA TRP A 124 -7.59 10.57 12.22
C TRP A 124 -8.74 10.06 13.09
N MET A 125 -8.46 9.18 14.05
CA MET A 125 -9.48 8.62 14.95
C MET A 125 -10.06 9.63 15.95
N GLN A 126 -9.41 10.80 16.11
CA GLN A 126 -9.96 11.96 16.83
C GLN A 126 -10.97 12.74 15.97
N LYS A 127 -10.68 12.96 14.68
CA LYS A 127 -11.59 13.68 13.78
C LYS A 127 -12.75 12.81 13.28
N TRP A 128 -12.47 11.56 12.96
CA TRP A 128 -13.43 10.58 12.47
C TRP A 128 -13.35 9.32 13.34
N PRO A 129 -14.05 9.28 14.48
CA PRO A 129 -14.06 8.11 15.36
C PRO A 129 -14.86 6.93 14.78
N THR A 130 -15.79 7.15 13.84
CA THR A 130 -16.65 6.12 13.23
C THR A 130 -16.62 6.13 11.69
N LEU A 131 -17.21 5.10 11.08
CA LEU A 131 -17.43 5.00 9.63
C LEU A 131 -18.29 6.13 9.09
N GLN A 132 -19.33 6.51 9.85
CA GLN A 132 -20.29 7.55 9.51
C GLN A 132 -19.60 8.91 9.40
N ASP A 133 -18.75 9.24 10.37
CA ASP A 133 -17.98 10.49 10.37
C ASP A 133 -17.08 10.57 9.11
N LEU A 134 -16.37 9.49 8.79
CA LEU A 134 -15.51 9.43 7.61
C LEU A 134 -16.30 9.46 6.29
N ALA A 135 -17.43 8.76 6.23
CA ALA A 135 -18.27 8.72 5.04
C ALA A 135 -18.82 10.12 4.67
N SER A 136 -19.18 10.90 5.69
CA SER A 136 -19.66 12.28 5.55
C SER A 136 -18.58 13.33 5.25
N ALA A 137 -17.29 12.98 5.42
CA ALA A 137 -16.18 13.90 5.21
C ALA A 137 -16.03 14.30 3.73
N SER A 138 -15.45 15.47 3.47
CA SER A 138 -15.03 15.83 2.11
C SER A 138 -13.70 15.16 1.73
N LEU A 139 -13.50 14.92 0.42
CA LEU A 139 -12.22 14.40 -0.09
C LEU A 139 -11.04 15.35 0.21
N GLU A 140 -11.27 16.67 0.23
CA GLU A 140 -10.20 17.61 0.59
C GLU A 140 -9.75 17.40 2.05
N GLU A 141 -10.68 17.26 3.01
CA GLU A 141 -10.31 17.01 4.40
C GLU A 141 -9.57 15.68 4.58
N VAL A 142 -10.01 14.63 3.90
CA VAL A 142 -9.32 13.32 3.88
C VAL A 142 -7.91 13.48 3.36
N ASN A 143 -7.72 14.19 2.24
CA ASN A 143 -6.40 14.50 1.69
C ASN A 143 -5.54 15.37 2.62
N GLN A 144 -6.14 16.31 3.37
CA GLN A 144 -5.46 17.14 4.37
C GLN A 144 -4.95 16.30 5.56
N LEU A 145 -5.76 15.41 6.14
CA LEU A 145 -5.29 14.53 7.22
C LEU A 145 -4.32 13.43 6.73
N TRP A 146 -4.44 12.98 5.48
CA TRP A 146 -3.49 12.05 4.85
C TRP A 146 -2.17 12.70 4.40
N ALA A 147 -2.09 14.04 4.41
CA ALA A 147 -0.97 14.81 3.86
C ALA A 147 0.37 14.46 4.54
N GLY A 148 1.21 13.72 3.80
CA GLY A 148 2.53 13.27 4.25
C GLY A 148 2.68 11.75 4.47
N LEU A 149 1.59 10.97 4.51
CA LEU A 149 1.65 9.49 4.54
C LEU A 149 2.05 8.87 3.19
N GLY A 150 1.85 9.60 2.09
CA GLY A 150 2.03 9.08 0.72
C GLY A 150 0.97 8.05 0.32
N TYR A 151 0.97 7.68 -0.96
CA TYR A 151 -0.04 6.79 -1.58
C TYR A 151 -1.48 7.22 -1.25
N TYR A 152 -1.84 8.46 -1.61
CA TYR A 152 -3.13 9.10 -1.27
C TYR A 152 -4.38 8.34 -1.75
N SER A 153 -4.25 7.52 -2.79
CA SER A 153 -5.31 6.61 -3.22
C SER A 153 -5.76 5.62 -2.12
N ARG A 154 -4.93 5.36 -1.11
CA ARG A 154 -5.32 4.59 0.08
C ARG A 154 -6.36 5.31 0.93
N GLY A 155 -6.12 6.57 1.30
CA GLY A 155 -7.05 7.38 2.08
C GLY A 155 -8.38 7.60 1.34
N ARG A 156 -8.30 7.85 0.02
CA ARG A 156 -9.50 7.96 -0.82
C ARG A 156 -10.30 6.65 -0.89
N ARG A 157 -9.66 5.50 -1.12
CA ARG A 157 -10.35 4.19 -1.16
C ARG A 157 -10.94 3.78 0.19
N LEU A 158 -10.28 4.17 1.29
CA LEU A 158 -10.80 3.98 2.64
C LEU A 158 -12.09 4.81 2.86
N GLN A 159 -12.14 6.05 2.36
CA GLN A 159 -13.36 6.87 2.36
C GLN A 159 -14.45 6.29 1.44
N GLU A 160 -14.13 5.97 0.18
CA GLU A 160 -15.05 5.31 -0.77
C GLU A 160 -15.67 4.03 -0.16
N GLY A 161 -14.86 3.26 0.56
CA GLY A 161 -15.33 2.05 1.23
C GLY A 161 -16.17 2.33 2.48
N ALA A 162 -15.87 3.38 3.25
CA ALA A 162 -16.69 3.78 4.39
C ALA A 162 -18.06 4.29 3.94
N GLN A 163 -18.11 5.09 2.87
CA GLN A 163 -19.35 5.52 2.20
C GLN A 163 -20.18 4.30 1.79
N LYS A 164 -19.57 3.34 1.10
CA LYS A 164 -20.21 2.09 0.71
C LYS A 164 -20.79 1.29 1.90
N VAL A 165 -20.05 1.18 3.02
CA VAL A 165 -20.55 0.49 4.22
C VAL A 165 -21.75 1.20 4.81
N VAL A 166 -21.75 2.54 4.85
CA VAL A 166 -22.86 3.34 5.39
C VAL A 166 -24.08 3.28 4.46
N GLU A 167 -23.90 3.46 3.17
CA GLU A 167 -24.97 3.62 2.16
C GLU A 167 -25.56 2.28 1.69
N GLU A 168 -24.71 1.28 1.37
CA GLU A 168 -25.17 -0.02 0.82
C GLU A 168 -25.34 -1.10 1.90
N LEU A 169 -24.56 -1.05 2.99
CA LEU A 169 -24.55 -2.07 4.05
C LEU A 169 -25.16 -1.58 5.38
N GLY A 170 -25.83 -0.43 5.36
CA GLY A 170 -26.54 0.13 6.52
C GLY A 170 -25.64 0.38 7.74
N GLY A 171 -24.37 0.73 7.51
CA GLY A 171 -23.36 0.97 8.54
C GLY A 171 -22.73 -0.29 9.15
N HIS A 172 -23.08 -1.49 8.69
CA HIS A 172 -22.57 -2.75 9.24
C HIS A 172 -21.35 -3.23 8.45
N MET A 173 -20.22 -3.40 9.14
CA MET A 173 -19.00 -3.95 8.55
C MET A 173 -19.17 -5.43 8.22
N PRO A 174 -18.76 -5.89 7.01
CA PRO A 174 -18.71 -7.32 6.71
C PRO A 174 -17.79 -8.06 7.71
N CYS A 175 -18.26 -9.16 8.28
CA CYS A 175 -17.58 -9.83 9.39
C CYS A 175 -16.58 -10.93 8.97
N THR A 176 -16.50 -11.28 7.67
CA THR A 176 -15.60 -12.34 7.17
C THR A 176 -14.58 -11.80 6.18
N ALA A 177 -13.39 -12.40 6.15
CA ALA A 177 -12.32 -12.02 5.23
C ALA A 177 -12.76 -12.09 3.74
N GLU A 178 -13.57 -13.09 3.37
CA GLU A 178 -14.10 -13.18 2.01
C GLU A 178 -15.04 -12.01 1.68
N THR A 179 -15.98 -11.69 2.56
CA THR A 179 -16.96 -10.61 2.33
C THR A 179 -16.30 -9.24 2.37
N LEU A 180 -15.35 -9.01 3.29
CA LEU A 180 -14.50 -7.81 3.33
C LEU A 180 -13.72 -7.60 2.03
N GLN A 181 -13.04 -8.65 1.54
CA GLN A 181 -12.26 -8.58 0.29
C GLN A 181 -13.14 -8.38 -0.95
N LYS A 182 -14.34 -8.98 -0.97
CA LYS A 182 -15.26 -8.92 -2.12
C LYS A 182 -16.03 -7.59 -2.20
N LEU A 183 -16.42 -7.03 -1.05
CA LEU A 183 -17.34 -5.88 -1.01
C LEU A 183 -16.61 -4.53 -0.94
N LEU A 184 -15.45 -4.44 -0.26
CA LEU A 184 -14.84 -3.15 0.08
C LEU A 184 -13.72 -2.73 -0.91
N PRO A 185 -13.77 -1.51 -1.48
CA PRO A 185 -12.76 -1.04 -2.42
C PRO A 185 -11.39 -0.89 -1.75
N GLY A 186 -10.35 -1.43 -2.40
CA GLY A 186 -8.97 -1.36 -1.89
C GLY A 186 -8.63 -2.32 -0.76
N VAL A 187 -9.58 -3.13 -0.29
CA VAL A 187 -9.33 -4.19 0.71
C VAL A 187 -8.85 -5.46 0.00
N GLY A 188 -7.55 -5.71 0.05
CA GLY A 188 -6.96 -6.97 -0.44
C GLY A 188 -7.00 -8.08 0.61
N ARG A 189 -6.63 -9.31 0.21
CA ARG A 189 -6.59 -10.52 1.06
C ARG A 189 -5.94 -10.31 2.44
N TYR A 190 -4.82 -9.57 2.48
CA TYR A 190 -4.14 -9.18 3.72
C TYR A 190 -5.05 -8.35 4.64
N THR A 191 -5.51 -7.19 4.16
CA THR A 191 -6.34 -6.26 4.96
C THR A 191 -7.64 -6.93 5.42
N ALA A 192 -8.24 -7.75 4.56
CA ALA A 192 -9.45 -8.49 4.88
C ALA A 192 -9.23 -9.51 6.01
N GLY A 193 -8.18 -10.32 5.93
CA GLY A 193 -7.82 -11.27 6.99
C GLY A 193 -7.41 -10.58 8.29
N ALA A 194 -6.73 -9.43 8.22
CA ALA A 194 -6.33 -8.66 9.40
C ALA A 194 -7.56 -8.11 10.15
N ILE A 195 -8.50 -7.47 9.44
CA ILE A 195 -9.76 -7.01 10.04
C ILE A 195 -10.58 -8.20 10.57
N ALA A 196 -10.74 -9.27 9.78
CA ALA A 196 -11.54 -10.43 10.17
C ALA A 196 -11.01 -11.13 11.43
N SER A 197 -9.68 -11.28 11.55
CA SER A 197 -9.06 -11.95 12.71
C SER A 197 -8.97 -11.05 13.94
N ILE A 198 -8.61 -9.77 13.79
CA ILE A 198 -8.40 -8.85 14.92
C ILE A 198 -9.74 -8.32 15.46
N ALA A 199 -10.68 -7.93 14.58
CA ALA A 199 -11.94 -7.34 15.03
C ALA A 199 -13.03 -8.38 15.31
N PHE A 200 -13.15 -9.40 14.45
CA PHE A 200 -14.26 -10.36 14.47
C PHE A 200 -13.86 -11.78 14.94
N GLY A 201 -12.59 -12.02 15.28
CA GLY A 201 -12.13 -13.32 15.76
C GLY A 201 -12.17 -14.46 14.73
N GLN A 202 -12.24 -14.16 13.43
CA GLN A 202 -12.18 -15.20 12.40
C GLN A 202 -10.78 -15.81 12.34
N ALA A 203 -10.68 -17.14 12.33
CA ALA A 203 -9.45 -17.89 12.08
C ALA A 203 -8.97 -17.78 10.61
N ALA A 204 -8.60 -16.58 10.18
CA ALA A 204 -8.05 -16.27 8.87
C ALA A 204 -6.56 -15.88 9.02
N GLY A 205 -5.65 -16.71 8.51
CA GLY A 205 -4.22 -16.42 8.55
C GLY A 205 -3.86 -15.29 7.58
N VAL A 206 -2.92 -14.42 7.98
CA VAL A 206 -2.47 -13.29 7.15
C VAL A 206 -0.99 -13.36 6.79
N VAL A 207 -0.62 -12.79 5.65
CA VAL A 207 0.76 -12.75 5.16
C VAL A 207 1.12 -11.35 4.68
N ASP A 208 2.04 -10.69 5.39
CA ASP A 208 2.71 -9.44 5.00
C ASP A 208 4.22 -9.67 4.77
N GLY A 209 4.98 -8.60 4.49
CA GLY A 209 6.44 -8.70 4.32
C GLY A 209 7.20 -9.18 5.56
N ASN A 210 6.62 -9.05 6.77
CA ASN A 210 7.17 -9.59 8.01
C ASN A 210 6.90 -11.10 8.13
N VAL A 211 5.65 -11.52 7.97
CA VAL A 211 5.23 -12.92 8.02
C VAL A 211 5.89 -13.75 6.90
N VAL A 212 5.98 -13.24 5.67
CA VAL A 212 6.77 -13.89 4.59
C VAL A 212 8.18 -14.25 5.08
N ARG A 213 8.86 -13.29 5.70
CA ARG A 213 10.24 -13.47 6.16
C ARG A 213 10.34 -14.45 7.34
N VAL A 214 9.39 -14.42 8.27
CA VAL A 214 9.29 -15.38 9.37
C VAL A 214 9.08 -16.79 8.81
N LEU A 215 8.05 -17.00 8.00
CA LEU A 215 7.71 -18.31 7.45
C LEU A 215 8.81 -18.87 6.54
N CYS A 216 9.40 -18.06 5.65
CA CYS A 216 10.53 -18.49 4.82
C CYS A 216 11.74 -18.95 5.64
N ARG A 217 12.01 -18.35 6.82
CA ARG A 217 13.08 -18.81 7.71
C ARG A 217 12.68 -20.03 8.52
N VAL A 218 11.48 -20.03 9.11
CA VAL A 218 10.97 -21.12 9.95
C VAL A 218 10.82 -22.43 9.16
N ARG A 219 10.49 -22.35 7.86
CA ARG A 219 10.36 -23.50 6.96
C ARG A 219 11.43 -23.57 5.86
N ALA A 220 12.50 -22.78 5.96
CA ALA A 220 13.63 -22.75 5.03
C ALA A 220 13.22 -22.70 3.53
N VAL A 221 12.23 -21.86 3.20
CA VAL A 221 11.74 -21.65 1.83
C VAL A 221 12.65 -20.65 1.13
N GLY A 222 13.46 -21.14 0.19
CA GLY A 222 14.51 -20.41 -0.53
C GLY A 222 14.11 -19.87 -1.90
N ALA A 223 13.05 -20.41 -2.50
CA ALA A 223 12.50 -19.93 -3.77
C ALA A 223 11.92 -18.50 -3.65
N ASP A 224 11.78 -17.81 -4.78
CA ASP A 224 11.34 -16.41 -4.82
C ASP A 224 9.95 -16.23 -4.20
N PRO A 225 9.81 -15.45 -3.10
CA PRO A 225 8.52 -15.18 -2.47
C PRO A 225 7.56 -14.36 -3.34
N SER A 226 8.03 -13.77 -4.46
CA SER A 226 7.17 -13.10 -5.43
C SER A 226 6.44 -14.07 -6.37
N SER A 227 6.89 -15.33 -6.46
CA SER A 227 6.26 -16.35 -7.31
C SER A 227 4.88 -16.77 -6.77
N THR A 228 3.95 -17.06 -7.69
CA THR A 228 2.58 -17.48 -7.35
C THR A 228 2.57 -18.71 -6.45
N LEU A 229 3.41 -19.71 -6.73
CA LEU A 229 3.52 -20.94 -5.95
C LEU A 229 3.96 -20.64 -4.50
N VAL A 230 5.10 -19.96 -4.32
CA VAL A 230 5.63 -19.68 -2.97
C VAL A 230 4.64 -18.81 -2.19
N SER A 231 4.05 -17.79 -2.83
CA SER A 231 3.00 -16.98 -2.23
C SER A 231 1.83 -17.83 -1.73
N GLN A 232 1.26 -18.70 -2.57
CA GLN A 232 0.18 -19.62 -2.18
C GLN A 232 0.58 -20.54 -1.01
N GLN A 233 1.79 -21.08 -1.02
CA GLN A 233 2.29 -21.94 0.06
C GLN A 233 2.48 -21.17 1.38
N LEU A 234 3.00 -19.95 1.36
CA LEU A 234 3.12 -19.10 2.55
C LEU A 234 1.74 -18.74 3.13
N TRP A 235 0.75 -18.46 2.27
CA TRP A 235 -0.64 -18.28 2.69
C TRP A 235 -1.27 -19.55 3.27
N SER A 236 -0.95 -20.73 2.72
CA SER A 236 -1.40 -22.02 3.26
C SER A 236 -0.80 -22.28 4.65
N LEU A 237 0.50 -22.05 4.82
CA LEU A 237 1.20 -22.17 6.11
C LEU A 237 0.63 -21.19 7.16
N ALA A 238 0.36 -19.94 6.78
CA ALA A 238 -0.28 -18.98 7.69
C ALA A 238 -1.69 -19.42 8.11
N GLN A 239 -2.47 -19.97 7.18
CA GLN A 239 -3.82 -20.49 7.46
C GLN A 239 -3.81 -21.79 8.28
N GLN A 240 -2.76 -22.61 8.16
CA GLN A 240 -2.56 -23.79 9.00
C GLN A 240 -2.14 -23.41 10.42
N LEU A 241 -1.28 -22.39 10.55
CA LEU A 241 -0.73 -21.97 11.83
C LEU A 241 -1.64 -21.05 12.65
N VAL A 242 -2.52 -20.26 12.03
CA VAL A 242 -3.36 -19.29 12.75
C VAL A 242 -4.09 -19.95 13.92
N ASP A 243 -4.02 -19.35 15.11
CA ASP A 243 -4.62 -19.93 16.30
C ASP A 243 -6.16 -19.84 16.23
N PRO A 244 -6.92 -20.93 16.45
CA PRO A 244 -8.38 -20.89 16.36
C PRO A 244 -9.06 -20.08 17.47
N ALA A 245 -8.43 -19.91 18.63
CA ALA A 245 -9.00 -19.19 19.78
C ALA A 245 -8.56 -17.72 19.83
N ARG A 246 -7.32 -17.43 19.40
CA ARG A 246 -6.72 -16.08 19.38
C ARG A 246 -6.15 -15.70 18.00
N PRO A 247 -6.95 -15.72 16.91
CA PRO A 247 -6.42 -15.54 15.56
C PRO A 247 -5.89 -14.11 15.32
N GLY A 248 -6.53 -13.10 15.89
CA GLY A 248 -6.08 -11.71 15.84
C GLY A 248 -4.71 -11.52 16.48
N ASP A 249 -4.54 -11.99 17.72
CA ASP A 249 -3.27 -11.93 18.45
C ASP A 249 -2.19 -12.76 17.75
N PHE A 250 -2.51 -13.96 17.27
CA PHE A 250 -1.56 -14.79 16.53
C PHE A 250 -1.01 -14.07 15.28
N ASN A 251 -1.91 -13.48 14.49
CA ASN A 251 -1.55 -12.74 13.29
C ASN A 251 -0.68 -11.52 13.64
N GLN A 252 -1.06 -10.75 14.67
CA GLN A 252 -0.26 -9.63 15.14
C GLN A 252 1.10 -10.06 15.71
N ALA A 253 1.17 -11.20 16.40
CA ALA A 253 2.39 -11.76 16.95
C ALA A 253 3.36 -12.19 15.86
N ALA A 254 2.88 -12.80 14.77
CA ALA A 254 3.69 -13.17 13.62
C ALA A 254 4.27 -11.94 12.91
N MET A 255 3.49 -10.86 12.77
CA MET A 255 3.99 -9.56 12.28
C MET A 255 5.02 -8.94 13.24
N GLU A 256 4.72 -8.93 14.54
CA GLU A 256 5.56 -8.34 15.59
C GLU A 256 6.92 -9.05 15.65
N LEU A 257 6.92 -10.39 15.60
CA LEU A 257 8.12 -11.21 15.57
C LEU A 257 8.99 -10.84 14.37
N GLY A 258 8.41 -10.71 13.17
CA GLY A 258 9.15 -10.25 12.00
C GLY A 258 9.68 -8.83 12.17
N ALA A 259 8.88 -7.91 12.71
CA ALA A 259 9.23 -6.50 12.87
C ALA A 259 10.33 -6.23 13.91
N THR A 260 10.42 -7.05 14.96
CA THR A 260 11.26 -6.77 16.16
C THR A 260 12.42 -7.75 16.36
N VAL A 261 12.22 -9.04 16.08
CA VAL A 261 13.21 -10.12 16.35
C VAL A 261 13.77 -10.69 15.05
N CYS A 262 12.89 -11.20 14.19
CA CYS A 262 13.23 -11.84 12.92
C CYS A 262 13.37 -10.78 11.81
N THR A 263 14.21 -9.78 12.04
CA THR A 263 14.42 -8.59 11.21
C THR A 263 15.04 -8.89 9.84
N PRO A 264 14.97 -7.96 8.86
CA PRO A 264 15.56 -8.16 7.53
C PRO A 264 17.08 -8.37 7.54
N GLN A 265 17.80 -7.75 8.46
CA GLN A 265 19.25 -7.86 8.67
C GLN A 265 19.52 -8.01 10.17
N HIS A 266 20.51 -8.83 10.54
CA HIS A 266 20.88 -9.12 11.94
C HIS A 266 19.68 -9.54 12.84
N PRO A 267 18.97 -10.64 12.49
CA PRO A 267 17.87 -11.13 13.32
C PRO A 267 18.37 -11.67 14.67
N LEU A 268 17.59 -11.40 15.73
CA LEU A 268 17.90 -11.75 17.11
C LEU A 268 17.50 -13.21 17.40
N CYS A 269 18.17 -14.16 16.73
CA CYS A 269 17.82 -15.58 16.81
C CYS A 269 17.90 -16.18 18.23
N SER A 270 18.81 -15.69 19.07
CA SER A 270 19.00 -16.13 20.46
C SER A 270 17.87 -15.75 21.41
N SER A 271 17.06 -14.73 21.08
CA SER A 271 15.87 -14.33 21.83
C SER A 271 14.56 -14.65 21.09
N CYS A 272 14.63 -15.48 20.05
CA CYS A 272 13.47 -15.82 19.23
C CYS A 272 12.62 -16.92 19.91
N PRO A 273 11.33 -16.70 20.20
CA PRO A 273 10.48 -17.67 20.89
C PRO A 273 10.26 -18.97 20.11
N VAL A 274 10.45 -18.94 18.79
CA VAL A 274 10.29 -20.09 17.89
C VAL A 274 11.63 -20.57 17.30
N GLN A 275 12.76 -20.26 17.97
CA GLN A 275 14.12 -20.64 17.54
C GLN A 275 14.26 -22.15 17.33
N SER A 276 13.75 -22.96 18.25
CA SER A 276 13.81 -24.43 18.21
C SER A 276 13.09 -25.03 17.00
N LEU A 277 12.02 -24.37 16.51
CA LEU A 277 11.20 -24.78 15.37
C LEU A 277 11.68 -24.17 14.04
N CYS A 278 12.76 -23.38 14.05
CA CYS A 278 13.22 -22.62 12.90
C CYS A 278 14.23 -23.40 12.07
N ARG A 279 13.80 -23.97 10.93
CA ARG A 279 14.66 -24.78 10.05
C ARG A 279 15.88 -24.03 9.50
N ALA A 280 15.76 -22.73 9.21
CA ALA A 280 16.91 -21.92 8.85
C ALA A 280 17.93 -21.79 10.00
N HIS A 281 17.49 -21.68 11.24
CA HIS A 281 18.37 -21.62 12.41
C HIS A 281 19.06 -22.97 12.66
N GLN A 282 18.31 -24.07 12.62
CA GLN A 282 18.83 -25.43 12.72
C GLN A 282 19.91 -25.69 11.64
N ARG A 283 19.70 -25.23 10.40
CA ARG A 283 20.73 -25.27 9.36
C ARG A 283 22.01 -24.52 9.77
N VAL A 284 21.90 -23.27 10.21
CA VAL A 284 23.08 -22.47 10.63
C VAL A 284 23.86 -23.16 11.75
N MET A 285 23.16 -23.72 12.74
CA MET A 285 23.81 -24.46 13.84
C MET A 285 24.56 -25.69 13.33
N ARG A 286 23.95 -26.49 12.43
CA ARG A 286 24.62 -27.66 11.81
C ARG A 286 25.86 -27.25 11.01
N GLU A 287 25.79 -26.18 10.21
CA GLU A 287 26.92 -25.66 9.41
C GLU A 287 28.06 -25.11 10.29
N GLN A 288 27.76 -24.62 11.51
CA GLN A 288 28.77 -24.19 12.48
C GLN A 288 29.44 -25.38 13.19
N LEU A 289 28.66 -26.44 13.48
CA LEU A 289 29.18 -27.68 14.07
C LEU A 289 30.06 -28.45 13.07
N SER A 290 29.66 -28.56 11.80
CA SER A 290 30.47 -29.20 10.75
C SER A 290 31.73 -28.40 10.41
N ALA A 291 31.69 -27.07 10.43
CA ALA A 291 32.90 -26.25 10.32
C ALA A 291 33.86 -26.44 11.51
N SER A 292 33.39 -26.99 12.63
CA SER A 292 34.17 -27.27 13.84
C SER A 292 34.61 -28.73 13.99
N GLN A 293 34.14 -29.65 13.12
CA GLN A 293 34.42 -31.09 13.18
C GLN A 293 34.54 -31.70 11.77
N SER A 294 35.72 -32.21 11.42
CA SER A 294 35.93 -33.15 10.29
C SER A 294 35.86 -34.59 10.83
N PRO A 295 35.25 -35.58 10.14
CA PRO A 295 35.24 -35.79 8.68
C PRO A 295 33.80 -35.97 8.11
N PRO A 296 33.57 -36.38 6.83
CA PRO A 296 32.25 -36.25 6.20
C PRO A 296 31.25 -37.33 6.63
N GLY A 297 30.35 -36.96 7.56
CA GLY A 297 29.19 -37.78 7.93
C GLY A 297 28.02 -37.58 6.97
N ILE A 298 27.58 -38.69 6.35
CA ILE A 298 26.27 -39.03 5.77
C ILE A 298 25.29 -37.84 5.53
N PRO A 299 24.82 -37.60 4.29
CA PRO A 299 23.79 -36.60 4.03
C PRO A 299 22.51 -36.94 4.81
N ASP A 300 22.12 -36.03 5.69
CA ASP A 300 21.04 -36.21 6.66
C ASP A 300 19.67 -36.33 5.97
N VAL A 301 18.88 -37.34 6.36
CA VAL A 301 17.61 -37.74 5.73
C VAL A 301 16.55 -36.63 5.81
N GLU A 302 16.71 -35.69 6.75
CA GLU A 302 15.77 -34.58 6.93
C GLU A 302 16.00 -33.36 6.03
N GLU A 303 17.17 -33.19 5.39
CA GLU A 303 17.27 -32.16 4.36
C GLU A 303 16.43 -32.58 3.14
N CYS A 304 15.94 -31.62 2.35
CA CYS A 304 15.35 -31.96 1.06
C CYS A 304 16.45 -32.58 0.19
N ALA A 305 16.53 -33.92 0.19
CA ALA A 305 17.76 -34.66 -0.11
C ALA A 305 18.42 -34.18 -1.41
N PRO A 306 19.76 -34.16 -1.51
CA PRO A 306 20.47 -33.66 -2.70
C PRO A 306 20.09 -34.38 -4.01
N ASN A 307 19.48 -35.57 -3.93
CA ASN A 307 18.88 -36.29 -5.06
C ASN A 307 17.53 -35.70 -5.55
N THR A 308 17.00 -34.65 -4.92
CA THR A 308 15.72 -33.99 -5.24
C THR A 308 15.89 -32.57 -5.75
N GLY A 309 16.77 -32.40 -6.75
CA GLY A 309 16.97 -31.13 -7.47
C GLY A 309 15.75 -30.57 -8.24
N ARG A 310 14.54 -31.00 -7.86
CA ARG A 310 13.21 -30.65 -8.41
C ARG A 310 12.31 -29.95 -7.39
N CYS A 311 12.70 -29.81 -6.11
CA CYS A 311 11.83 -29.18 -5.09
C CYS A 311 11.67 -27.67 -5.34
N GLN A 312 10.45 -27.24 -5.65
CA GLN A 312 10.13 -25.88 -6.08
C GLN A 312 10.18 -24.81 -4.95
N LEU A 313 10.40 -25.22 -3.69
CA LEU A 313 10.49 -24.32 -2.53
C LEU A 313 11.93 -24.20 -1.97
N CYS A 314 12.85 -25.06 -2.40
CA CYS A 314 14.26 -25.01 -1.99
C CYS A 314 14.97 -23.77 -2.55
N LEU A 315 16.22 -23.54 -2.09
CA LEU A 315 17.11 -22.58 -2.75
C LEU A 315 17.34 -23.02 -4.21
N PRO A 316 17.28 -22.11 -5.20
CA PRO A 316 17.64 -22.43 -6.58
C PRO A 316 19.09 -22.92 -6.68
N HIS A 317 19.37 -23.92 -7.52
CA HIS A 317 20.74 -24.45 -7.72
C HIS A 317 21.75 -23.39 -8.19
N THR A 318 21.26 -22.34 -8.86
CA THR A 318 22.05 -21.18 -9.30
C THR A 318 22.49 -20.26 -8.15
N GLU A 319 21.90 -20.41 -6.96
CA GLU A 319 22.09 -19.56 -5.80
C GLU A 319 22.40 -20.40 -4.55
N SER A 320 23.65 -20.90 -4.48
CA SER A 320 24.14 -21.70 -3.37
C SER A 320 24.05 -20.99 -2.00
N TRP A 321 24.11 -21.80 -0.94
CA TRP A 321 24.12 -21.33 0.44
C TRP A 321 25.33 -20.43 0.72
N ASN A 322 25.10 -19.25 1.33
CA ASN A 322 26.16 -18.36 1.74
C ASN A 322 26.29 -18.35 3.27
N HIS A 323 27.38 -18.92 3.78
CA HIS A 323 27.64 -19.04 5.22
C HIS A 323 27.66 -17.68 5.95
N THR A 324 28.09 -16.60 5.29
CA THR A 324 28.13 -15.24 5.90
C THR A 324 26.75 -14.65 6.17
N LEU A 325 25.71 -15.11 5.46
CA LEU A 325 24.34 -14.62 5.61
C LEU A 325 23.57 -15.35 6.72
N GLY A 326 24.00 -16.56 7.09
CA GLY A 326 23.29 -17.41 8.06
C GLY A 326 21.80 -17.57 7.69
N VAL A 327 20.90 -17.29 8.64
CA VAL A 327 19.44 -17.37 8.38
C VAL A 327 18.94 -16.34 7.35
N THR A 328 19.73 -15.30 7.03
CA THR A 328 19.36 -14.27 6.05
C THR A 328 19.53 -14.71 4.59
N ASN A 329 20.00 -15.95 4.35
CA ASN A 329 19.77 -16.66 3.08
C ASN A 329 18.28 -16.79 2.72
N PHE A 330 17.38 -16.67 3.72
CA PHE A 330 15.93 -16.75 3.54
C PHE A 330 15.20 -15.46 3.99
N PRO A 331 14.21 -14.99 3.21
CA PRO A 331 13.97 -15.29 1.80
C PRO A 331 15.03 -14.60 0.91
N ARG A 332 15.31 -15.16 -0.27
CA ARG A 332 16.10 -14.46 -1.29
C ARG A 332 15.34 -13.22 -1.76
N LYS A 333 16.04 -12.09 -1.90
CA LYS A 333 15.45 -10.82 -2.36
C LYS A 333 15.47 -10.79 -3.89
N PRO A 334 14.32 -10.73 -4.58
CA PRO A 334 14.31 -10.53 -6.02
C PRO A 334 14.92 -9.16 -6.36
N SER A 335 15.65 -9.10 -7.48
CA SER A 335 16.20 -7.85 -8.00
C SER A 335 15.07 -6.90 -8.43
N ARG A 336 15.24 -5.60 -8.19
CA ARG A 336 14.26 -4.57 -8.57
C ARG A 336 14.75 -3.83 -9.80
N ARG A 337 13.87 -3.67 -10.80
CA ARG A 337 14.11 -2.80 -11.95
C ARG A 337 14.26 -1.34 -11.48
N PRO A 338 15.11 -0.53 -12.13
CA PRO A 338 15.22 0.89 -11.81
C PRO A 338 13.89 1.63 -12.05
N PRO A 339 13.58 2.69 -11.26
CA PRO A 339 12.46 3.58 -11.54
C PRO A 339 12.58 4.23 -12.94
N ARG A 340 11.44 4.56 -13.55
CA ARG A 340 11.40 5.36 -14.78
C ARG A 340 11.84 6.79 -14.48
N GLU A 341 12.49 7.47 -15.42
CA GLU A 341 12.81 8.88 -15.27
C GLU A 341 11.79 9.74 -16.04
N GLU A 342 11.27 10.77 -15.40
CA GLU A 342 10.26 11.68 -15.94
C GLU A 342 10.65 13.13 -15.63
N SER A 343 10.22 14.09 -16.44
CA SER A 343 10.53 15.51 -16.29
C SER A 343 9.28 16.37 -16.42
N SER A 344 9.23 17.49 -15.70
CA SER A 344 8.10 18.43 -15.72
C SER A 344 8.60 19.86 -15.44
N ALA A 345 7.93 20.86 -16.01
CA ALA A 345 8.13 22.26 -15.66
C ALA A 345 6.98 22.76 -14.79
N THR A 346 7.28 23.50 -13.72
CA THR A 346 6.31 23.98 -12.74
C THR A 346 6.55 25.44 -12.41
N CYS A 347 5.50 26.25 -12.25
CA CYS A 347 5.65 27.68 -11.97
C CYS A 347 4.91 28.12 -10.71
N ILE A 348 5.62 28.81 -9.83
CA ILE A 348 5.01 29.56 -8.73
C ILE A 348 4.63 30.94 -9.27
N LEU A 349 3.33 31.15 -9.46
CA LEU A 349 2.74 32.44 -9.79
C LEU A 349 2.34 33.16 -8.49
N GLU A 350 2.94 34.31 -8.21
CA GLU A 350 2.67 35.13 -7.02
C GLU A 350 1.98 36.45 -7.35
N GLN A 351 0.98 36.80 -6.54
CA GLN A 351 0.35 38.11 -6.51
C GLN A 351 0.74 38.82 -5.20
N PRO A 352 1.76 39.72 -5.22
CA PRO A 352 2.36 40.27 -4.00
C PRO A 352 1.48 41.30 -3.28
N ARG A 353 0.52 41.93 -3.98
CA ARG A 353 -0.36 42.99 -3.46
C ARG A 353 -1.83 42.54 -3.28
N ALA A 354 -2.07 41.24 -3.08
CA ALA A 354 -3.43 40.74 -2.87
C ALA A 354 -3.97 41.15 -1.47
N PRO A 355 -5.30 41.26 -1.30
CA PRO A 355 -5.89 41.50 0.03
C PRO A 355 -5.51 40.37 1.01
N GLY A 356 -4.95 40.75 2.16
CA GLY A 356 -4.42 39.80 3.15
C GLY A 356 -2.95 39.38 2.94
N GLY A 357 -2.23 39.99 2.00
CA GLY A 357 -0.81 39.73 1.75
C GLY A 357 -0.53 38.94 0.48
N ALA A 358 0.73 38.56 0.27
CA ALA A 358 1.15 37.84 -0.92
C ALA A 358 0.47 36.47 -1.03
N ARG A 359 -0.11 36.18 -2.20
CA ARG A 359 -0.79 34.91 -2.50
C ARG A 359 -0.14 34.20 -3.69
N VAL A 360 -0.18 32.88 -3.67
CA VAL A 360 0.29 32.02 -4.76
C VAL A 360 -0.85 31.20 -5.35
N LEU A 361 -0.81 31.00 -6.68
CA LEU A 361 -1.80 30.19 -7.39
C LEU A 361 -1.50 28.70 -7.22
N LEU A 362 -2.52 27.92 -6.84
CA LEU A 362 -2.50 26.47 -6.93
C LEU A 362 -3.68 25.97 -7.75
N VAL A 363 -3.45 24.82 -8.40
CA VAL A 363 -4.44 24.07 -9.18
C VAL A 363 -4.63 22.68 -8.56
N GLN A 364 -5.83 22.13 -8.69
CA GLN A 364 -6.19 20.82 -8.18
C GLN A 364 -5.95 19.77 -9.26
N ARG A 365 -5.18 18.73 -8.90
CA ARG A 365 -4.94 17.60 -9.80
C ARG A 365 -6.24 16.83 -10.10
N PRO A 366 -6.36 16.22 -11.28
CA PRO A 366 -7.50 15.37 -11.63
C PRO A 366 -7.86 14.34 -10.56
N SER A 367 -9.12 13.90 -10.53
CA SER A 367 -9.62 12.91 -9.57
C SER A 367 -9.04 11.49 -9.77
N SER A 368 -8.20 11.28 -10.79
CA SER A 368 -7.52 10.02 -11.10
C SER A 368 -6.04 10.23 -11.43
N GLY A 369 -5.25 9.14 -11.44
CA GLY A 369 -3.82 9.18 -11.76
C GLY A 369 -2.90 9.53 -10.58
N LEU A 370 -1.68 9.94 -10.89
CA LEU A 370 -0.64 10.27 -9.91
C LEU A 370 -1.06 11.49 -9.08
N LEU A 371 -1.00 11.35 -7.74
CA LEU A 371 -1.33 12.42 -6.77
C LEU A 371 -2.75 13.01 -6.95
N ALA A 372 -3.71 12.18 -7.36
CA ALA A 372 -5.09 12.58 -7.64
C ALA A 372 -5.75 13.43 -6.54
N GLY A 373 -6.43 14.51 -6.92
CA GLY A 373 -7.17 15.42 -6.04
C GLY A 373 -6.32 16.29 -5.08
N LEU A 374 -4.99 16.19 -5.12
CA LEU A 374 -4.09 17.09 -4.38
C LEU A 374 -3.94 18.44 -5.07
N TRP A 375 -3.54 19.43 -4.30
CA TRP A 375 -3.16 20.74 -4.81
C TRP A 375 -1.70 20.76 -5.24
N GLU A 376 -1.41 21.45 -6.34
CA GLU A 376 -0.06 21.69 -6.85
C GLU A 376 0.07 23.07 -7.50
N PHE A 377 1.30 23.48 -7.82
CA PHE A 377 1.53 24.61 -8.70
C PHE A 377 1.24 24.21 -10.16
N PRO A 378 0.79 25.14 -11.03
CA PRO A 378 0.63 24.90 -12.46
C PRO A 378 1.88 24.21 -13.05
N THR A 379 1.67 23.03 -13.63
CA THR A 379 2.75 22.10 -14.01
C THR A 379 2.44 21.43 -15.34
N VAL A 380 3.44 21.36 -16.22
CA VAL A 380 3.38 20.66 -17.52
C VAL A 380 4.44 19.55 -17.59
N SER A 381 4.07 18.39 -18.11
CA SER A 381 5.03 17.31 -18.40
C SER A 381 5.94 17.69 -19.56
N LEU A 382 7.22 17.27 -19.51
CA LEU A 382 8.20 17.54 -20.55
C LEU A 382 8.55 16.27 -21.32
N GLU A 383 8.25 16.28 -22.61
CA GLU A 383 8.72 15.29 -23.59
C GLU A 383 10.24 15.47 -23.83
N PRO A 384 11.05 14.39 -23.91
CA PRO A 384 12.50 14.48 -24.12
C PRO A 384 12.93 15.18 -25.42
N SER A 385 12.04 15.27 -26.41
CA SER A 385 12.23 15.89 -27.72
C SER A 385 11.39 17.16 -27.92
N GLY A 386 10.79 17.68 -26.85
CA GLY A 386 9.75 18.73 -26.89
C GLY A 386 10.23 20.17 -27.02
N GLN A 387 9.25 21.07 -27.20
CA GLN A 387 9.43 22.53 -27.27
C GLN A 387 10.04 23.12 -25.98
N HIS A 388 10.56 24.35 -26.05
CA HIS A 388 11.05 25.10 -24.88
C HIS A 388 10.05 25.04 -23.69
N PRO A 389 10.46 24.50 -22.52
CA PRO A 389 9.56 24.28 -21.37
C PRO A 389 8.77 25.51 -20.94
N SER A 390 9.37 26.70 -21.07
CA SER A 390 8.76 27.98 -20.74
C SER A 390 7.48 28.25 -21.55
N LYS A 391 7.42 27.93 -22.84
CA LYS A 391 6.27 28.26 -23.70
C LYS A 391 5.02 27.44 -23.30
N ALA A 392 5.19 26.13 -23.11
CA ALA A 392 4.11 25.26 -22.66
C ALA A 392 3.62 25.65 -21.26
N LEU A 393 4.53 25.97 -20.35
CA LEU A 393 4.19 26.43 -19.00
C LEU A 393 3.47 27.78 -18.98
N LEU A 394 3.85 28.72 -19.86
CA LEU A 394 3.18 30.03 -19.97
C LEU A 394 1.75 29.89 -20.51
N GLN A 395 1.53 28.99 -21.48
CA GLN A 395 0.19 28.65 -21.97
C GLN A 395 -0.68 28.03 -20.87
N GLU A 396 -0.12 27.10 -20.07
CA GLU A 396 -0.84 26.48 -18.96
C GLU A 396 -1.19 27.51 -17.87
N LEU A 397 -0.26 28.40 -17.54
CA LEU A 397 -0.54 29.50 -16.61
C LEU A 397 -1.64 30.44 -17.11
N GLN A 398 -1.71 30.71 -18.41
CA GLN A 398 -2.77 31.53 -19.02
C GLN A 398 -4.16 30.86 -18.93
N ASN A 399 -4.23 29.52 -18.99
CA ASN A 399 -5.48 28.78 -18.81
C ASN A 399 -6.09 29.01 -17.41
N TRP A 400 -5.25 29.19 -16.38
CA TRP A 400 -5.67 29.31 -14.97
C TRP A 400 -5.75 30.75 -14.46
N ALA A 401 -4.87 31.64 -14.92
CA ALA A 401 -4.76 33.03 -14.45
C ALA A 401 -5.34 34.07 -15.42
N GLY A 402 -5.70 33.67 -16.64
CA GLY A 402 -6.07 34.58 -17.73
C GLY A 402 -4.85 35.16 -18.45
N PRO A 403 -5.01 36.24 -19.24
CA PRO A 403 -3.91 36.83 -20.01
C PRO A 403 -2.77 37.29 -19.11
N LEU A 404 -1.62 36.64 -19.24
CA LEU A 404 -0.39 37.00 -18.52
C LEU A 404 0.51 37.86 -19.40
N PRO A 405 1.18 38.88 -18.84
CA PRO A 405 2.18 39.65 -19.58
C PRO A 405 3.30 38.71 -20.05
N ALA A 406 3.84 38.95 -21.24
CA ALA A 406 4.90 38.14 -21.85
C ALA A 406 6.28 38.27 -21.16
N THR A 407 6.31 38.74 -19.91
CA THR A 407 7.50 38.86 -19.07
C THR A 407 8.10 37.49 -18.75
N TYR A 408 9.43 37.46 -18.72
CA TYR A 408 10.23 36.24 -18.64
C TYR A 408 9.90 35.39 -17.40
N LEU A 409 9.44 34.16 -17.63
CA LEU A 409 9.45 33.09 -16.63
C LEU A 409 10.89 32.90 -16.12
N GLN A 410 11.14 33.29 -14.88
CA GLN A 410 12.46 33.14 -14.28
C GLN A 410 12.68 31.68 -13.89
N HIS A 411 13.71 31.02 -14.42
CA HIS A 411 14.13 29.70 -13.94
C HIS A 411 14.85 29.85 -12.60
N LEU A 412 14.45 29.05 -11.61
CA LEU A 412 14.91 29.11 -10.22
C LEU A 412 15.69 27.85 -9.79
N GLY A 413 15.80 26.85 -10.67
CA GLY A 413 16.54 25.61 -10.43
C GLY A 413 15.69 24.35 -10.57
N GLU A 414 16.18 23.25 -10.00
CA GLU A 414 15.62 21.91 -10.17
C GLU A 414 15.29 21.25 -8.83
N VAL A 415 14.20 20.47 -8.80
CA VAL A 415 13.82 19.60 -7.68
C VAL A 415 13.60 18.16 -8.16
N VAL A 416 14.46 17.24 -7.72
CA VAL A 416 14.26 15.80 -7.94
C VAL A 416 13.38 15.19 -6.84
N HIS A 417 12.38 14.40 -7.25
CA HIS A 417 11.50 13.66 -6.36
C HIS A 417 11.35 12.20 -6.80
N THR A 418 11.70 11.26 -5.92
CA THR A 418 11.63 9.82 -6.20
C THR A 418 10.39 9.20 -5.58
N PHE A 419 9.50 8.69 -6.44
CA PHE A 419 8.46 7.72 -6.11
C PHE A 419 9.00 6.29 -6.31
N SER A 420 8.28 5.28 -5.84
CA SER A 420 8.75 3.88 -5.92
C SER A 420 8.87 3.29 -7.33
N HIS A 421 8.30 3.96 -8.34
CA HIS A 421 8.31 3.52 -9.75
C HIS A 421 8.72 4.64 -10.74
N ILE A 422 8.84 5.88 -10.28
CA ILE A 422 9.15 7.08 -11.07
C ILE A 422 10.13 7.96 -10.30
N LYS A 423 11.17 8.47 -10.96
CA LYS A 423 12.04 9.56 -10.50
C LYS A 423 11.67 10.78 -11.35
N LEU A 424 10.96 11.72 -10.74
CA LEU A 424 10.43 12.92 -11.40
C LEU A 424 11.31 14.13 -11.10
N THR A 425 11.80 14.77 -12.16
CA THR A 425 12.54 16.04 -12.11
C THR A 425 11.59 17.20 -12.39
N TYR A 426 11.52 18.16 -11.45
CA TYR A 426 10.78 19.41 -11.62
C TYR A 426 11.74 20.56 -11.96
N GLN A 427 11.61 21.15 -13.14
CA GLN A 427 12.20 22.43 -13.48
C GLN A 427 11.32 23.56 -12.92
N VAL A 428 11.87 24.33 -11.98
CA VAL A 428 11.11 25.30 -11.18
C VAL A 428 11.24 26.69 -11.80
N TYR A 429 10.10 27.34 -12.03
CA TYR A 429 9.99 28.70 -12.52
C TYR A 429 9.24 29.60 -11.54
N GLY A 430 9.51 30.90 -11.59
CA GLY A 430 8.76 31.93 -10.86
C GLY A 430 8.20 32.99 -11.81
N LEU A 431 7.02 33.51 -11.48
CA LEU A 431 6.42 34.69 -12.11
C LEU A 431 5.71 35.52 -11.03
N VAL A 432 5.96 36.83 -11.00
CA VAL A 432 5.36 37.78 -10.05
C VAL A 432 4.49 38.76 -10.83
N LEU A 433 3.26 38.98 -10.37
CA LEU A 433 2.31 39.89 -11.00
C LEU A 433 2.49 41.32 -10.45
N GLU A 434 3.02 42.22 -11.27
CA GLU A 434 3.32 43.60 -10.86
C GLU A 434 2.11 44.57 -10.85
N GLY A 435 1.01 44.19 -11.49
CA GLY A 435 -0.16 45.06 -11.72
C GLY A 435 -1.34 44.85 -10.77
N GLN A 436 -2.24 45.85 -10.73
CA GLN A 436 -3.60 45.72 -10.18
C GLN A 436 -4.52 44.92 -11.13
N THR A 437 -4.08 43.76 -11.60
CA THR A 437 -5.04 42.75 -12.08
C THR A 437 -5.87 42.34 -10.88
N SER A 438 -7.08 42.91 -10.79
CA SER A 438 -8.10 42.55 -9.80
C SER A 438 -8.16 41.04 -9.70
N VAL A 439 -8.19 40.50 -8.48
CA VAL A 439 -8.25 39.05 -8.22
C VAL A 439 -9.39 38.45 -9.05
N THR A 440 -9.05 37.89 -10.22
CA THR A 440 -9.99 37.12 -11.02
C THR A 440 -10.37 35.95 -10.13
N ALA A 441 -11.67 35.80 -9.85
CA ALA A 441 -12.15 34.65 -9.11
C ALA A 441 -11.57 33.40 -9.77
N ALA A 442 -10.75 32.65 -9.02
CA ALA A 442 -9.99 31.56 -9.60
C ALA A 442 -10.98 30.57 -10.24
N PRO A 443 -10.74 30.12 -11.49
CA PRO A 443 -11.65 29.22 -12.16
C PRO A 443 -11.80 27.90 -11.37
N PRO A 444 -12.89 27.14 -11.55
CA PRO A 444 -13.10 25.89 -10.85
C PRO A 444 -11.89 24.95 -10.97
N GLY A 445 -11.35 24.51 -9.83
CA GLY A 445 -10.11 23.73 -9.77
C GLY A 445 -8.84 24.55 -9.52
N ALA A 446 -8.91 25.87 -9.42
CA ALA A 446 -7.80 26.73 -8.99
C ALA A 446 -8.15 27.52 -7.72
N ARG A 447 -7.12 27.92 -6.95
CA ARG A 447 -7.26 28.82 -5.80
C ARG A 447 -5.99 29.62 -5.50
N TRP A 448 -6.17 30.82 -4.97
CA TRP A 448 -5.10 31.69 -4.47
C TRP A 448 -4.93 31.51 -2.96
N LEU A 449 -3.80 30.93 -2.55
CA LEU A 449 -3.47 30.70 -1.14
C LEU A 449 -2.39 31.67 -0.64
N THR A 450 -2.52 32.11 0.61
CA THR A 450 -1.41 32.67 1.38
C THR A 450 -0.34 31.61 1.66
N ARG A 451 0.83 32.06 2.12
CA ARG A 451 1.93 31.17 2.53
C ARG A 451 1.53 30.19 3.65
N GLU A 452 0.73 30.65 4.60
CA GLU A 452 0.27 29.82 5.73
C GLU A 452 -0.70 28.75 5.27
N GLU A 453 -1.69 29.12 4.45
CA GLU A 453 -2.65 28.19 3.85
C GLU A 453 -1.98 27.14 2.95
N PHE A 454 -0.90 27.49 2.24
CA PHE A 454 -0.10 26.51 1.47
C PHE A 454 0.52 25.42 2.36
N HIS A 455 0.94 25.76 3.58
CA HIS A 455 1.54 24.77 4.49
C HIS A 455 0.53 23.78 5.06
N THR A 456 -0.71 24.22 5.29
CA THR A 456 -1.85 23.40 5.74
C THR A 456 -2.57 22.67 4.60
N ALA A 457 -2.47 23.16 3.36
CA ALA A 457 -3.09 22.54 2.19
C ALA A 457 -2.59 21.11 1.94
N ALA A 458 -3.47 20.32 1.31
CA ALA A 458 -3.16 18.97 0.82
C ALA A 458 -2.27 19.01 -0.44
N VAL A 459 -1.02 19.45 -0.25
CA VAL A 459 0.02 19.51 -1.29
C VAL A 459 1.06 18.40 -1.09
N SER A 460 1.63 17.90 -2.19
CA SER A 460 2.62 16.82 -2.12
C SER A 460 3.94 17.27 -1.49
N THR A 461 4.73 16.31 -0.99
CA THR A 461 6.11 16.56 -0.52
C THR A 461 7.04 17.07 -1.61
N ALA A 462 6.71 16.87 -2.90
CA ALA A 462 7.43 17.49 -4.01
C ALA A 462 7.11 18.99 -4.09
N MET A 463 5.83 19.37 -4.03
CA MET A 463 5.41 20.77 -4.05
C MET A 463 5.94 21.56 -2.85
N LYS A 464 6.02 20.94 -1.67
CA LYS A 464 6.70 21.56 -0.50
C LYS A 464 8.21 21.76 -0.70
N LYS A 465 8.88 21.03 -1.60
CA LYS A 465 10.28 21.29 -2.00
C LYS A 465 10.36 22.39 -3.06
N VAL A 466 9.49 22.35 -4.08
CA VAL A 466 9.38 23.36 -5.14
C VAL A 466 9.18 24.76 -4.54
N PHE A 467 8.26 24.90 -3.59
CA PHE A 467 8.01 26.18 -2.93
C PHE A 467 9.23 26.69 -2.14
N ARG A 468 10.01 25.80 -1.49
CA ARG A 468 11.24 26.22 -0.79
C ARG A 468 12.32 26.74 -1.73
N VAL A 469 12.40 26.22 -2.96
CA VAL A 469 13.32 26.76 -3.99
C VAL A 469 12.89 28.17 -4.37
N TYR A 470 11.58 28.41 -4.50
CA TYR A 470 11.03 29.74 -4.73
C TYR A 470 11.30 30.73 -3.58
N GLU A 471 11.00 30.34 -2.33
CA GLU A 471 11.21 31.17 -1.14
C GLU A 471 12.69 31.59 -0.92
N ALA A 472 13.64 30.78 -1.41
CA ALA A 472 15.07 31.06 -1.33
C ALA A 472 15.56 32.12 -2.33
N HIS A 473 14.78 32.44 -3.37
CA HIS A 473 15.10 33.44 -4.39
C HIS A 473 14.39 34.79 -4.17
N GLN A 474 13.49 34.87 -3.19
CA GLN A 474 12.73 36.09 -2.88
C GLN A 474 13.58 37.14 -2.13
N PRO A 475 13.63 38.41 -2.59
CA PRO A 475 14.38 39.46 -1.90
C PRO A 475 13.70 39.84 -0.57
N GLY A 476 14.32 39.43 0.55
CA GLY A 476 13.91 39.84 1.90
C GLY A 476 13.86 38.71 2.95
N THR A 477 13.77 37.45 2.52
CA THR A 477 13.73 36.28 3.44
C THR A 477 15.11 35.89 4.00
N CYS A 478 16.20 36.46 3.49
CA CYS A 478 17.56 36.18 3.92
C CYS A 478 17.98 36.92 5.21
N ARG A 479 17.38 36.57 6.35
CA ARG A 479 18.06 36.65 7.66
C ARG A 479 18.20 35.27 8.29
N GLY A 480 19.34 34.63 8.02
CA GLY A 480 19.92 33.67 8.97
C GLY A 480 19.62 32.18 8.80
N PHE A 481 19.53 31.64 7.58
CA PHE A 481 19.67 30.19 7.37
C PHE A 481 20.82 29.84 6.43
N LYS A 482 21.72 28.95 6.91
CA LYS A 482 22.96 28.58 6.23
C LYS A 482 22.65 27.92 4.87
N ARG A 483 23.34 28.37 3.81
CA ARG A 483 23.43 27.65 2.54
C ARG A 483 23.93 26.21 2.79
N SER A 484 23.03 25.23 2.77
CA SER A 484 23.43 23.82 2.72
C SER A 484 23.65 23.44 1.26
N GLN A 485 24.92 23.39 0.84
CA GLN A 485 25.28 22.82 -0.45
C GLN A 485 24.89 21.34 -0.54
N VAL A 486 24.70 20.91 -1.79
CA VAL A 486 24.32 19.55 -2.18
C VAL A 486 25.46 18.56 -1.85
N SER A 487 25.08 17.52 -1.10
CA SER A 487 25.76 16.22 -0.84
C SER A 487 27.24 16.01 -1.18
N THR A 488 28.03 15.76 -0.13
CA THR A 488 28.96 14.61 -0.07
C THR A 488 28.74 13.86 1.27
N PRO A 489 29.03 12.55 1.36
CA PRO A 489 28.69 11.75 2.54
C PRO A 489 29.75 11.87 3.65
N SER A 490 29.35 12.32 4.84
CA SER A 490 30.15 12.24 6.06
C SER A 490 29.30 11.76 7.23
N THR A 491 29.90 10.97 8.11
CA THR A 491 29.23 10.16 9.13
C THR A 491 28.93 10.95 10.41
N ARG A 492 27.93 10.46 11.17
CA ARG A 492 27.44 10.98 12.48
C ARG A 492 26.67 12.32 12.41
N LYS A 493 25.35 12.22 12.28
CA LYS A 493 24.40 13.29 12.67
C LYS A 493 23.84 13.02 14.07
N LYS A 494 23.70 14.07 14.90
CA LYS A 494 22.97 14.01 16.17
C LYS A 494 21.46 13.75 15.93
N PRO A 495 20.75 13.09 16.86
CA PRO A 495 19.33 12.78 16.73
C PRO A 495 18.45 14.05 16.60
N SER A 496 17.36 13.93 15.84
CA SER A 496 16.38 15.02 15.66
C SER A 496 15.39 15.08 16.83
N ARG A 497 14.65 16.19 16.95
CA ARG A 497 13.61 16.36 17.99
C ARG A 497 12.51 15.29 17.93
N GLY A 498 12.25 14.71 16.75
CA GLY A 498 11.35 13.56 16.60
C GLY A 498 11.97 12.24 17.08
N GLN A 499 13.29 12.10 17.00
CA GLN A 499 14.01 10.94 17.54
C GLN A 499 13.98 10.96 19.08
N GLN A 500 14.13 12.13 19.71
CA GLN A 500 14.03 12.28 21.17
C GLN A 500 12.66 11.88 21.73
N VAL A 501 11.58 12.03 20.94
CA VAL A 501 10.25 11.51 21.30
C VAL A 501 10.19 9.99 21.21
N LEU A 502 10.88 9.37 20.24
CA LEU A 502 11.01 7.91 20.16
C LEU A 502 11.85 7.38 21.32
N ASP A 503 12.97 8.02 21.64
CA ASP A 503 13.86 7.62 22.73
C ASP A 503 13.13 7.63 24.09
N ASN A 504 12.19 8.56 24.30
CA ASN A 504 11.31 8.59 25.48
C ASN A 504 10.16 7.56 25.45
N TYR A 505 9.72 7.11 24.28
CA TYR A 505 8.65 6.10 24.13
C TYR A 505 9.16 4.65 24.17
N PHE A 506 10.47 4.44 23.99
CA PHE A 506 11.12 3.12 23.98
C PHE A 506 12.05 2.87 25.18
N GLN A 507 12.01 3.71 26.23
CA GLN A 507 12.72 3.37 27.47
C GLN A 507 12.00 2.22 28.19
N PRO A 508 12.70 1.17 28.63
CA PRO A 508 12.12 0.17 29.52
C PRO A 508 11.76 0.84 30.86
N VAL A 509 10.54 0.60 31.33
CA VAL A 509 10.08 1.09 32.64
C VAL A 509 10.98 0.49 33.71
N SER A 510 11.84 1.33 34.29
CA SER A 510 12.78 0.91 35.32
C SER A 510 12.02 0.71 36.62
N SER A 511 11.85 -0.54 37.04
CA SER A 511 11.18 -0.91 38.29
C SER A 511 12.06 -0.60 39.50
N THR A 512 12.06 0.64 39.95
CA THR A 512 12.65 1.06 41.23
C THR A 512 11.70 1.98 41.98
N ALA A 513 10.90 1.37 42.86
CA ALA A 513 10.21 2.03 43.96
C ALA A 513 10.20 1.08 45.18
N GLN A 514 11.24 1.21 46.00
CA GLN A 514 11.15 1.11 47.45
C GLN A 514 11.39 2.52 47.99
#